data_AF-A0A8H9ISC1-F1
#
_entry.id   AF-A0A8H9ISC1-F1
#
_cell.length_a   1.000
_cell.length_b   1.000
_cell.length_c   1.000
_cell.angle_alpha   90.00
_cell.angle_beta   90.00
_cell.angle_gamma   90.00
#
_symmetry.space_group_name_H-M   'P 1'
#
loop_
_entity.id
_entity.type
_entity.pdbx_description
1 polymer ?
#
loop_
_entity_poly.entity_id
_entity_poly.type
_entity_poly.pdbx_seq_one_letter_code
_entity_poly.pdbx_strand_id
1 'polypeptide(L)'
;MSTEAGNRPTRGRRPPRATGDDRELAILATAERLLEQRPLRDISIDELARGAGISRPTFYFYFRGKDAVLLALLDRVAEEADRASSRVLDEPNEDKAQAWRGCINAFYETFRAHRAVALALAEARPANAEVRELWSKVMDRWVERTAASIEAERERGAAPPGRPARDIATALNLMNERMLHATFAAEEPTVAEADVVDVLLEIWLRAIYG
;
A
#
# COMPACT_ATOMS: atom_id res chain seq x y z
N MET A 1 -30.83 -58.19 -32.60
CA MET A 1 -30.43 -56.77 -32.47
C MET A 1 -30.55 -56.40 -31.00
N SER A 2 -29.43 -56.03 -30.38
CA SER A 2 -29.28 -54.96 -29.36
C SER A 2 -27.96 -55.17 -28.63
N THR A 3 -26.98 -54.38 -29.04
CA THR A 3 -25.62 -54.27 -28.49
C THR A 3 -25.60 -53.24 -27.37
N GLU A 4 -25.04 -53.61 -26.21
CA GLU A 4 -24.75 -52.71 -25.10
C GLU A 4 -23.67 -51.69 -25.48
N ALA A 5 -23.98 -50.40 -25.32
CA ALA A 5 -23.05 -49.30 -25.52
C ALA A 5 -22.26 -49.04 -24.23
N GLY A 6 -20.94 -49.25 -24.30
CA GLY A 6 -20.00 -49.02 -23.21
C GLY A 6 -19.88 -47.54 -22.82
N ASN A 7 -19.98 -47.28 -21.51
CA ASN A 7 -19.74 -45.99 -20.89
C ASN A 7 -18.23 -45.69 -20.87
N ARG A 8 -17.78 -44.64 -21.57
CA ARG A 8 -16.40 -44.14 -21.53
C ARG A 8 -16.27 -43.05 -20.47
N PRO A 9 -15.26 -43.10 -19.58
CA PRO A 9 -15.04 -42.04 -18.61
C PRO A 9 -14.57 -40.75 -19.31
N THR A 10 -15.32 -39.67 -19.10
CA THR A 10 -14.98 -38.31 -19.51
C THR A 10 -13.66 -37.89 -18.87
N ARG A 11 -12.63 -37.66 -19.70
CA ARG A 11 -11.34 -37.10 -19.27
C ARG A 11 -11.56 -35.76 -18.59
N GLY A 12 -11.21 -35.68 -17.31
CA GLY A 12 -11.23 -34.45 -16.51
C GLY A 12 -10.42 -33.35 -17.20
N ARG A 13 -11.07 -32.20 -17.41
CA ARG A 13 -10.48 -30.99 -17.98
C ARG A 13 -9.43 -30.50 -16.99
N ARG A 14 -8.15 -30.68 -17.34
CA ARG A 14 -7.00 -30.16 -16.59
C ARG A 14 -7.22 -28.65 -16.40
N PRO A 15 -7.12 -28.12 -15.16
CA PRO A 15 -7.34 -26.69 -14.94
C PRO A 15 -6.39 -25.88 -15.82
N PRO A 16 -6.85 -24.73 -16.36
CA PRO A 16 -6.02 -23.90 -17.21
C PRO A 16 -4.72 -23.56 -16.49
N ARG A 17 -3.59 -23.68 -17.20
CA ARG A 17 -2.29 -23.26 -16.67
C ARG A 17 -2.39 -21.77 -16.33
N ALA A 18 -2.31 -21.45 -15.05
CA ALA A 18 -2.07 -20.10 -14.56
C ALA A 18 -0.93 -19.47 -15.39
N THR A 19 -1.17 -18.25 -15.87
CA THR A 19 -0.21 -17.44 -16.62
C THR A 19 0.98 -17.05 -15.74
N GLY A 20 1.99 -16.39 -16.31
CA GLY A 20 3.13 -15.87 -15.55
C GLY A 20 2.66 -15.00 -14.38
N ASP A 21 1.80 -14.05 -14.70
CA ASP A 21 1.27 -13.02 -13.78
C ASP A 21 0.39 -13.63 -12.67
N ASP A 22 -0.40 -14.66 -12.98
CA ASP A 22 -1.25 -15.34 -11.98
C ASP A 22 -0.43 -15.97 -10.85
N ARG A 23 0.76 -16.50 -11.16
CA ARG A 23 1.64 -17.12 -10.16
C ARG A 23 2.35 -16.09 -9.31
N GLU A 24 2.77 -14.98 -9.91
CA GLU A 24 3.34 -13.86 -9.17
C GLU A 24 2.34 -13.31 -8.16
N LEU A 25 1.09 -13.06 -8.60
CA LEU A 25 -0.01 -12.65 -7.73
C LEU A 25 -0.29 -13.67 -6.62
N ALA A 26 -0.21 -14.98 -6.92
CA ALA A 26 -0.39 -16.02 -5.91
C ALA A 26 0.73 -16.00 -4.82
N ILE A 27 1.97 -15.69 -5.21
CA ILE A 27 3.08 -15.50 -4.25
C ILE A 27 2.82 -14.28 -3.37
N LEU A 28 2.44 -13.15 -3.97
CA LEU A 28 2.16 -11.90 -3.25
C LEU A 28 1.00 -12.07 -2.27
N ALA A 29 -0.13 -12.63 -2.70
CA ALA A 29 -1.28 -12.91 -1.84
C ALA A 29 -0.94 -13.90 -0.71
N THR A 30 -0.08 -14.89 -0.99
CA THR A 30 0.41 -15.80 0.04
C THR A 30 1.28 -15.07 1.07
N ALA A 31 2.17 -14.19 0.62
CA ALA A 31 3.06 -13.43 1.48
C ALA A 31 2.26 -12.50 2.40
N GLU A 32 1.31 -11.75 1.86
CA GLU A 32 0.46 -10.84 2.64
C GLU A 32 -0.33 -11.59 3.73
N ARG A 33 -0.99 -12.70 3.39
CA ARG A 33 -1.69 -13.55 4.35
C ARG A 33 -0.79 -14.11 5.45
N LEU A 34 0.48 -14.40 5.14
CA LEU A 34 1.44 -14.88 6.14
C LEU A 34 1.96 -13.73 7.02
N LEU A 35 2.07 -12.51 6.48
CA LEU A 35 2.45 -11.31 7.24
C LEU A 35 1.40 -10.91 8.27
N GLU A 36 0.12 -11.24 8.05
CA GLU A 36 -0.94 -11.07 9.06
C GLU A 36 -0.68 -11.88 10.34
N GLN A 37 0.14 -12.94 10.26
CA GLN A 37 0.33 -13.90 11.35
C GLN A 37 1.66 -13.72 12.06
N ARG A 38 2.72 -13.32 11.34
CA ARG A 38 4.09 -13.27 11.87
C ARG A 38 5.01 -12.43 10.97
N PRO A 39 6.14 -11.91 11.49
CA PRO A 39 7.03 -11.04 10.73
C PRO A 39 7.72 -11.76 9.57
N LEU A 40 8.15 -11.00 8.55
CA LEU A 40 8.79 -11.53 7.33
C LEU A 40 9.99 -12.42 7.62
N ARG A 41 10.76 -12.12 8.68
CA ARG A 41 11.92 -12.91 9.09
C ARG A 41 11.57 -14.38 9.40
N ASP A 42 10.35 -14.64 9.85
CA ASP A 42 9.86 -15.98 10.24
C ASP A 42 9.11 -16.70 9.10
N ILE A 43 9.00 -16.08 7.93
CA ILE A 43 8.42 -16.68 6.72
C ILE A 43 9.54 -17.28 5.86
N SER A 44 9.39 -18.56 5.51
CA SER A 44 10.30 -19.27 4.61
C SER A 44 9.85 -19.22 3.15
N ILE A 45 10.80 -19.34 2.22
CA ILE A 45 10.51 -19.45 0.78
C ILE A 45 9.68 -20.70 0.47
N ASP A 46 9.84 -21.79 1.23
CA ASP A 46 9.04 -23.00 1.03
C ASP A 46 7.57 -22.79 1.41
N GLU A 47 7.29 -21.94 2.40
CA GLU A 47 5.92 -21.57 2.75
C GLU A 47 5.28 -20.66 1.70
N LEU A 48 6.03 -19.70 1.17
CA LEU A 48 5.60 -18.87 0.05
C LEU A 48 5.28 -19.72 -1.18
N ALA A 49 6.21 -20.60 -1.58
CA ALA A 49 6.05 -21.48 -2.73
C ALA A 49 4.85 -22.44 -2.55
N ARG A 50 4.74 -23.07 -1.38
CA ARG A 50 3.64 -23.98 -1.06
C ARG A 50 2.29 -23.28 -1.06
N GLY A 51 2.20 -22.10 -0.44
CA GLY A 51 0.96 -21.32 -0.40
C GLY A 51 0.53 -20.83 -1.77
N ALA A 52 1.49 -20.51 -2.65
CA ALA A 52 1.23 -20.13 -4.04
C ALA A 52 1.01 -21.34 -4.99
N GLY A 53 1.09 -22.57 -4.49
CA GLY A 53 0.91 -23.78 -5.31
C GLY A 53 2.03 -24.02 -6.33
N ILE A 54 3.25 -23.55 -6.06
CA ILE A 54 4.41 -23.68 -6.95
C ILE A 54 5.58 -24.39 -6.27
N SER A 55 6.56 -24.81 -7.06
CA SER A 55 7.81 -25.39 -6.54
C SER A 55 8.78 -24.30 -6.08
N ARG A 56 9.70 -24.63 -5.18
CA ARG A 56 10.77 -23.71 -4.75
C ARG A 56 11.62 -23.20 -5.93
N PRO A 57 12.07 -24.02 -6.90
CA PRO A 57 12.73 -23.49 -8.10
C PRO A 57 11.86 -22.53 -8.90
N THR A 58 10.55 -22.77 -8.99
CA THR A 58 9.60 -21.86 -9.64
C THR A 58 9.48 -20.53 -8.89
N PHE A 59 9.53 -20.51 -7.56
CA PHE A 59 9.57 -19.25 -6.80
C PHE A 59 10.74 -18.36 -7.23
N TYR A 60 11.95 -18.94 -7.34
CA TYR A 60 13.15 -18.20 -7.72
C TYR A 60 13.14 -17.69 -9.17
N PHE A 61 12.24 -18.19 -10.02
CA PHE A 61 11.98 -17.61 -11.35
C PHE A 61 11.33 -16.23 -11.24
N TYR A 62 10.47 -16.00 -10.24
CA TYR A 62 9.76 -14.74 -10.02
C TYR A 62 10.49 -13.80 -9.06
N PHE A 63 10.97 -14.32 -7.93
CA PHE A 63 11.55 -13.51 -6.85
C PHE A 63 12.90 -14.04 -6.41
N ARG A 64 13.87 -13.12 -6.24
CA ARG A 64 15.21 -13.45 -5.75
C ARG A 64 15.23 -13.84 -4.26
N GLY A 65 14.17 -13.53 -3.52
CA GLY A 65 14.03 -13.81 -2.10
C GLY A 65 12.78 -13.15 -1.53
N LYS A 66 12.56 -13.33 -0.23
CA LYS A 66 11.38 -12.78 0.47
C LYS A 66 11.37 -11.24 0.56
N ASP A 67 12.53 -10.62 0.57
CA ASP A 67 12.64 -9.15 0.55
C ASP A 67 12.15 -8.58 -0.78
N ALA A 68 12.44 -9.25 -1.90
CA ALA A 68 11.91 -8.87 -3.22
C ALA A 68 10.38 -9.00 -3.29
N VAL A 69 9.80 -9.98 -2.58
CA VAL A 69 8.35 -10.13 -2.45
C VAL A 69 7.76 -8.96 -1.64
N LEU A 70 8.41 -8.58 -0.53
CA LEU A 70 7.98 -7.42 0.26
C LEU A 70 8.05 -6.13 -0.57
N LEU A 71 9.13 -5.90 -1.32
CA LEU A 71 9.27 -4.73 -2.21
C LEU A 71 8.13 -4.66 -3.23
N ALA A 72 7.79 -5.78 -3.86
CA ALA A 72 6.68 -5.84 -4.81
C ALA A 72 5.31 -5.62 -4.14
N LEU A 73 5.09 -6.11 -2.91
CA LEU A 73 3.88 -5.78 -2.14
C LEU A 73 3.82 -4.29 -1.84
N LEU A 74 4.92 -3.69 -1.37
CA LEU A 74 4.98 -2.27 -1.03
C LEU A 74 4.71 -1.36 -2.23
N ASP A 75 5.31 -1.68 -3.37
CA ASP A 75 5.10 -0.95 -4.61
C ASP A 75 3.62 -1.00 -5.02
N ARG A 76 2.99 -2.19 -4.99
CA ARG A 76 1.56 -2.34 -5.30
C ARG A 76 0.65 -1.55 -4.38
N VAL A 77 0.90 -1.58 -3.06
CA VAL A 77 0.11 -0.83 -2.07
C VAL A 77 0.31 0.68 -2.27
N ALA A 78 1.53 1.13 -2.54
CA ALA A 78 1.81 2.54 -2.82
C ALA A 78 1.12 3.02 -4.11
N GLU A 79 1.12 2.21 -5.17
CA GLU A 79 0.39 2.51 -6.39
C GLU A 79 -1.13 2.52 -6.19
N GLU A 80 -1.66 1.62 -5.35
CA GLU A 80 -3.09 1.61 -5.02
C GLU A 80 -3.49 2.89 -4.29
N ALA A 81 -2.70 3.31 -3.30
CA ALA A 81 -2.92 4.55 -2.56
C ALA A 81 -2.84 5.76 -3.49
N ASP A 82 -1.90 5.74 -4.44
CA ASP A 82 -1.80 6.76 -5.48
C ASP A 82 -3.05 6.84 -6.34
N ARG A 83 -3.48 5.71 -6.90
CA ARG A 83 -4.69 5.66 -7.71
C ARG A 83 -5.92 6.13 -6.92
N ALA A 84 -6.03 5.75 -5.65
CA ALA A 84 -7.13 6.17 -4.78
C ALA A 84 -7.11 7.68 -4.53
N SER A 85 -5.94 8.26 -4.20
CA SER A 85 -5.80 9.70 -3.96
C SER A 85 -6.00 10.54 -5.23
N SER A 86 -5.52 10.08 -6.39
CA SER A 86 -5.64 10.83 -7.65
C SER A 86 -7.09 10.95 -8.09
N ARG A 87 -7.89 9.89 -7.90
CA ARG A 87 -9.34 9.94 -8.19
C ARG A 87 -10.06 11.04 -7.40
N VAL A 88 -9.67 11.26 -6.14
CA VAL A 88 -10.23 12.34 -5.31
C VAL A 88 -9.85 13.71 -5.85
N LEU A 89 -8.63 13.87 -6.36
CA LEU A 89 -8.14 15.15 -6.91
C LEU A 89 -8.70 15.46 -8.30
N ASP A 90 -9.00 14.43 -9.10
CA ASP A 90 -9.58 14.56 -10.44
C ASP A 90 -11.06 14.98 -10.39
N GLU A 91 -11.74 14.73 -9.27
CA GLU A 91 -13.12 15.18 -9.06
C GLU A 91 -13.17 16.69 -8.78
N PRO A 92 -13.94 17.48 -9.57
CA PRO A 92 -14.13 18.89 -9.30
C PRO A 92 -14.74 19.08 -7.90
N ASN A 93 -13.97 19.63 -6.97
CA ASN A 93 -14.42 19.89 -5.62
C ASN A 93 -14.16 21.36 -5.26
N GLU A 94 -15.25 22.09 -5.02
CA GLU A 94 -15.20 23.48 -4.56
C GLU A 94 -14.73 23.58 -3.10
N ASP A 95 -14.94 22.53 -2.31
CA ASP A 95 -14.50 22.42 -0.93
C ASP A 95 -13.15 21.69 -0.84
N LYS A 96 -12.07 22.46 -0.67
CA LYS A 96 -10.74 21.88 -0.50
C LYS A 96 -10.55 21.14 0.81
N ALA A 97 -11.28 21.47 1.87
CA ALA A 97 -11.23 20.68 3.10
C ALA A 97 -11.75 19.26 2.84
N GLN A 98 -12.82 19.15 2.05
CA GLN A 98 -13.34 17.85 1.62
C GLN A 98 -12.36 17.12 0.68
N ALA A 99 -11.66 17.83 -0.20
CA ALA A 99 -10.61 17.22 -1.04
C ALA A 99 -9.43 16.68 -0.21
N TRP A 100 -8.92 17.46 0.76
CA TRP A 100 -7.88 17.01 1.68
C TRP A 100 -8.33 15.81 2.52
N ARG A 101 -9.56 15.85 3.04
CA ARG A 101 -10.16 14.72 3.76
C ARG A 101 -10.19 13.46 2.91
N GLY A 102 -10.66 13.58 1.66
CA GLY A 102 -10.72 12.47 0.72
C GLY A 102 -9.34 11.87 0.43
N CYS A 103 -8.31 12.70 0.24
CA CYS A 103 -6.94 12.24 0.05
C CYS A 103 -6.40 11.50 1.28
N ILE A 104 -6.49 12.12 2.47
CA ILE A 104 -6.02 11.50 3.73
C ILE A 104 -6.75 10.17 3.98
N ASN A 105 -8.07 10.14 3.75
CA ASN A 105 -8.87 8.93 3.88
C ASN A 105 -8.49 7.85 2.87
N ALA A 106 -8.22 8.21 1.61
CA ALA A 106 -7.78 7.26 0.59
C ALA A 106 -6.46 6.58 0.97
N PHE A 107 -5.49 7.35 1.46
CA PHE A 107 -4.25 6.79 2.01
C PHE A 107 -4.50 5.89 3.22
N TYR A 108 -5.28 6.38 4.18
CA TYR A 108 -5.60 5.63 5.40
C TYR A 108 -6.27 4.30 5.09
N GLU A 109 -7.35 4.27 4.30
CA GLU A 109 -8.07 3.05 3.98
C GLU A 109 -7.25 2.07 3.16
N THR A 110 -6.41 2.55 2.23
CA THR A 110 -5.51 1.67 1.46
C THR A 110 -4.52 0.98 2.41
N PHE A 111 -3.81 1.73 3.24
CA PHE A 111 -2.86 1.12 4.17
C PHE A 111 -3.54 0.32 5.29
N ARG A 112 -4.77 0.65 5.66
CA ARG A 112 -5.58 -0.14 6.62
C ARG A 112 -5.96 -1.49 6.02
N ALA A 113 -6.34 -1.54 4.75
CA ALA A 113 -6.61 -2.78 4.03
C ALA A 113 -5.34 -3.66 3.92
N HIS A 114 -4.17 -3.04 3.85
CA HIS A 114 -2.86 -3.70 3.77
C HIS A 114 -2.02 -3.57 5.06
N ARG A 115 -2.68 -3.60 6.23
CA ARG A 115 -2.06 -3.34 7.55
C ARG A 115 -0.79 -4.16 7.78
N ALA A 116 -0.80 -5.44 7.43
CA ALA A 116 0.34 -6.34 7.60
C ALA A 116 1.56 -5.91 6.75
N VAL A 117 1.33 -5.41 5.54
CA VAL A 117 2.38 -4.88 4.66
C VAL A 117 2.95 -3.57 5.22
N ALA A 118 2.09 -2.69 5.75
CA ALA A 118 2.52 -1.43 6.39
C ALA A 118 3.40 -1.68 7.63
N LEU A 119 3.08 -2.68 8.43
CA LEU A 119 3.90 -3.08 9.59
C LEU A 119 5.22 -3.72 9.14
N ALA A 120 5.18 -4.58 8.13
CA ALA A 120 6.38 -5.22 7.58
C ALA A 120 7.37 -4.20 6.98
N LEU A 121 6.86 -3.12 6.35
CA LEU A 121 7.68 -1.98 5.93
C LEU A 121 8.46 -1.39 7.09
N ALA A 122 7.75 -1.02 8.17
CA ALA A 122 8.37 -0.34 9.31
C ALA A 122 9.43 -1.21 9.99
N GLU A 123 9.19 -2.52 10.09
CA GLU A 123 10.15 -3.48 10.63
C GLU A 123 11.38 -3.67 9.73
N ALA A 124 11.18 -3.78 8.41
CA ALA A 124 12.27 -4.08 7.47
C ALA A 124 13.14 -2.86 7.15
N ARG A 125 12.56 -1.66 7.16
CA ARG A 125 13.20 -0.42 6.69
C ARG A 125 14.55 -0.10 7.38
N PRO A 126 14.74 -0.23 8.70
CA PRO A 126 16.05 0.05 9.32
C PRO A 126 17.17 -0.86 8.80
N ALA A 127 16.87 -2.11 8.46
CA ALA A 127 17.88 -3.11 8.08
C ALA A 127 18.03 -3.31 6.56
N ASN A 128 17.03 -2.94 5.75
CA ASN A 128 17.01 -3.21 4.32
C ASN A 128 17.13 -1.91 3.47
N ALA A 129 18.24 -1.77 2.74
CA ALA A 129 18.52 -0.59 1.92
C ALA A 129 17.56 -0.42 0.73
N GLU A 130 17.17 -1.51 0.08
CA GLU A 130 16.23 -1.48 -1.05
C GLU A 130 14.85 -1.01 -0.58
N VAL A 131 14.41 -1.47 0.60
CA VAL A 131 13.14 -1.04 1.22
C VAL A 131 13.20 0.45 1.58
N ARG A 132 14.32 0.93 2.14
CA ARG A 132 14.51 2.37 2.39
C ARG A 132 14.44 3.20 1.13
N GLU A 133 15.12 2.76 0.07
CA GLU A 133 15.19 3.50 -1.18
C GLU A 133 13.82 3.55 -1.88
N LEU A 134 13.11 2.42 -1.93
CA LEU A 134 11.75 2.37 -2.46
C LEU A 134 10.83 3.31 -1.68
N TRP A 135 10.80 3.20 -0.35
CA TRP A 135 9.93 4.03 0.47
C TRP A 135 10.27 5.53 0.37
N SER A 136 11.57 5.86 0.31
CA SER A 136 12.01 7.25 0.10
C SER A 136 11.49 7.81 -1.23
N LYS A 137 11.52 7.03 -2.32
CA LYS A 137 11.01 7.46 -3.63
C LYS A 137 9.49 7.64 -3.61
N VAL A 138 8.77 6.74 -2.93
CA VAL A 138 7.31 6.82 -2.76
C VAL A 138 6.94 8.09 -1.97
N MET A 139 7.58 8.30 -0.82
CA MET A 139 7.34 9.49 0.02
C MET A 139 7.68 10.79 -0.70
N ASP A 140 8.79 10.84 -1.44
CA ASP A 140 9.18 12.01 -2.22
C ASP A 140 8.11 12.38 -3.25
N ARG A 141 7.53 11.38 -3.94
CA ARG A 141 6.43 11.56 -4.90
C ARG A 141 5.15 12.09 -4.24
N TRP A 142 4.84 11.70 -3.01
CA TRP A 142 3.68 12.24 -2.26
C TRP A 142 3.93 13.65 -1.75
N VAL A 143 5.15 13.93 -1.29
CA VAL A 143 5.57 15.26 -0.85
C VAL A 143 5.49 16.25 -2.01
N GLU A 144 6.01 15.90 -3.19
CA GLU A 144 5.94 16.78 -4.37
C GLU A 144 4.50 17.11 -4.77
N ARG A 145 3.61 16.11 -4.82
CA ARG A 145 2.18 16.33 -5.13
C ARG A 145 1.48 17.20 -4.09
N THR A 146 1.76 16.97 -2.81
CA THR A 146 1.20 17.76 -1.71
C THR A 146 1.71 19.21 -1.78
N ALA A 147 3.01 19.40 -2.03
CA ALA A 147 3.62 20.72 -2.17
C ALA A 147 3.05 21.50 -3.35
N ALA A 148 2.89 20.86 -4.51
CA ALA A 148 2.26 21.47 -5.68
C ALA A 148 0.81 21.89 -5.40
N SER A 149 0.07 21.08 -4.65
CA SER A 149 -1.30 21.41 -4.24
C SER A 149 -1.32 22.61 -3.28
N ILE A 150 -0.42 22.68 -2.30
CA ILE A 150 -0.29 23.84 -1.40
C ILE A 150 0.07 25.11 -2.19
N GLU A 151 0.97 25.02 -3.15
CA GLU A 151 1.37 26.18 -3.96
C GLU A 151 0.21 26.68 -4.83
N ALA A 152 -0.56 25.78 -5.44
CA ALA A 152 -1.77 26.15 -6.18
C ALA A 152 -2.82 26.86 -5.30
N GLU A 153 -2.94 26.46 -4.02
CA GLU A 153 -3.81 27.16 -3.06
C GLU A 153 -3.31 28.57 -2.73
N ARG A 154 -1.98 28.79 -2.69
CA ARG A 154 -1.37 30.10 -2.49
C ARG A 154 -1.53 31.00 -3.70
N GLU A 155 -1.27 30.48 -4.90
CA GLU A 155 -1.36 31.23 -6.16
C GLU A 155 -2.76 31.79 -6.40
N ARG A 156 -3.80 31.02 -6.04
CA ARG A 156 -5.20 31.47 -6.15
C ARG A 156 -5.68 32.31 -4.96
N GLY A 157 -4.80 32.61 -4.00
CA GLY A 157 -5.09 33.43 -2.82
C GLY A 157 -5.94 32.75 -1.74
N ALA A 158 -6.10 31.43 -1.78
CA ALA A 158 -6.87 30.67 -0.79
C ALA A 158 -6.03 30.32 0.46
N ALA A 159 -4.73 30.11 0.31
CA ALA A 159 -3.78 29.88 1.40
C ALA A 159 -2.80 31.06 1.53
N PRO A 160 -2.38 31.44 2.75
CA PRO A 160 -1.41 32.52 2.94
C PRO A 160 0.00 32.13 2.47
N PRO A 161 0.84 33.11 2.11
CA PRO A 161 2.27 32.85 1.90
C PRO A 161 2.91 32.41 3.22
N GLY A 162 3.95 31.60 3.16
CA GLY A 162 4.59 31.07 4.35
C GLY A 162 5.89 30.33 4.07
N ARG A 163 6.20 29.35 4.91
CA ARG A 163 7.35 28.44 4.71
C ARG A 163 7.25 27.72 3.34
N PRO A 164 8.37 27.24 2.78
CA PRO A 164 8.34 26.49 1.53
C PRO A 164 7.29 25.38 1.55
N ALA A 165 6.46 25.29 0.51
CA ALA A 165 5.37 24.32 0.44
C ALA A 165 5.87 22.88 0.62
N ARG A 166 7.06 22.58 0.08
CA ARG A 166 7.75 21.29 0.22
C ARG A 166 8.09 20.94 1.68
N ASP A 167 8.48 21.91 2.50
CA ASP A 167 8.81 21.66 3.92
C ASP A 167 7.54 21.32 4.72
N ILE A 168 6.46 22.07 4.49
CA ILE A 168 5.15 21.80 5.10
C ILE A 168 4.63 20.43 4.64
N ALA A 169 4.65 20.16 3.33
CA ALA A 169 4.26 18.88 2.76
C ALA A 169 5.06 17.71 3.36
N THR A 170 6.38 17.88 3.53
CA THR A 170 7.24 16.87 4.13
C THR A 170 6.82 16.56 5.56
N ALA A 171 6.64 17.58 6.39
CA ALA A 171 6.22 17.41 7.78
C ALA A 171 4.84 16.74 7.90
N LEU A 172 3.87 17.17 7.09
CA LEU A 172 2.52 16.61 7.07
C LEU A 172 2.49 15.15 6.62
N ASN A 173 3.25 14.79 5.57
CA ASN A 173 3.31 13.42 5.09
C ASN A 173 4.02 12.49 6.10
N LEU A 174 5.11 12.94 6.73
CA LEU A 174 5.80 12.16 7.77
C LEU A 174 4.97 12.00 9.03
N MET A 175 4.17 13.02 9.40
CA MET A 175 3.20 12.94 10.48
C MET A 175 2.14 11.87 10.18
N ASN A 176 1.57 11.87 8.97
CA ASN A 176 0.61 10.84 8.55
C ASN A 176 1.24 9.44 8.62
N GLU A 177 2.43 9.25 8.05
CA GLU A 177 3.14 7.96 8.08
C GLU A 177 3.29 7.44 9.52
N ARG A 178 3.78 8.29 10.43
CA ARG A 178 4.00 7.91 11.83
C ARG A 178 2.70 7.61 12.56
N MET A 179 1.65 8.37 12.28
CA MET A 179 0.33 8.19 12.89
C MET A 179 -0.29 6.87 12.44
N LEU A 180 -0.33 6.62 11.12
CA LEU A 180 -0.82 5.35 10.56
C LEU A 180 -0.06 4.16 11.15
N HIS A 181 1.27 4.25 11.24
CA HIS A 181 2.07 3.19 11.88
C HIS A 181 1.67 2.95 13.35
N ALA A 182 1.59 4.00 14.18
CA ALA A 182 1.21 3.85 15.59
C ALA A 182 -0.16 3.20 15.74
N THR A 183 -1.14 3.66 14.95
CA THR A 183 -2.49 3.11 14.90
C THR A 183 -2.47 1.62 14.52
N PHE A 184 -1.75 1.27 13.45
CA PHE A 184 -1.66 -0.10 12.97
C PHE A 184 -0.84 -1.03 13.85
N ALA A 185 0.12 -0.50 14.59
CA ALA A 185 0.90 -1.26 15.55
C ALA A 185 0.21 -1.37 16.92
N ALA A 186 -0.94 -0.70 17.11
CA ALA A 186 -1.59 -0.54 18.41
C ALA A 186 -0.61 -0.04 19.49
N GLU A 187 0.25 0.90 19.10
CA GLU A 187 1.22 1.53 20.01
C GLU A 187 0.53 2.49 20.97
N GLU A 188 1.13 2.70 22.14
CA GLU A 188 0.76 3.77 23.05
C GLU A 188 1.92 4.77 23.19
N PRO A 189 1.69 6.08 22.96
CA PRO A 189 0.40 6.71 22.64
C PRO A 189 0.01 6.60 21.14
N THR A 190 -1.29 6.50 20.86
CA THR A 190 -1.87 6.62 19.51
C THR A 190 -3.25 7.30 19.55
N VAL A 191 -3.69 7.85 18.41
CA VAL A 191 -5.07 8.34 18.20
C VAL A 191 -5.99 7.15 17.94
N ALA A 192 -7.24 7.23 18.41
CA ALA A 192 -8.24 6.19 18.15
C ALA A 192 -8.47 6.03 16.64
N GLU A 193 -8.59 4.78 16.14
CA GLU A 193 -8.68 4.51 14.69
C GLU A 193 -9.79 5.33 14.00
N ALA A 194 -10.93 5.53 14.68
CA ALA A 194 -12.08 6.27 14.16
C ALA A 194 -11.80 7.78 13.96
N ASP A 195 -10.82 8.33 14.69
CA ASP A 195 -10.54 9.77 14.73
C ASP A 195 -9.27 10.14 13.94
N VAL A 196 -8.46 9.16 13.49
CA VAL A 196 -7.16 9.40 12.83
C VAL A 196 -7.28 10.36 11.66
N VAL A 197 -8.24 10.15 10.76
CA VAL A 197 -8.43 10.99 9.57
C VAL A 197 -8.80 12.42 9.97
N ASP A 198 -9.65 12.58 10.99
CA ASP A 198 -10.18 13.88 11.41
C ASP A 198 -9.11 14.71 12.12
N VAL A 199 -8.33 14.09 13.00
CA VAL A 199 -7.20 14.73 13.69
C VAL A 199 -6.12 15.14 12.69
N LEU A 200 -5.76 14.27 11.75
CA LEU A 200 -4.78 14.61 10.71
C LEU A 200 -5.30 15.76 9.84
N LEU A 201 -6.57 15.71 9.41
CA LEU A 201 -7.18 16.77 8.62
C LEU A 201 -7.16 18.11 9.35
N GLU A 202 -7.51 18.17 10.63
CA GLU A 202 -7.47 19.41 11.41
C GLU A 202 -6.08 20.05 11.39
N ILE A 203 -5.03 19.24 11.56
CA ILE A 203 -3.65 19.72 11.54
C ILE A 203 -3.25 20.20 10.15
N TRP A 204 -3.62 19.46 9.09
CA TRP A 204 -3.36 19.85 7.71
C TRP A 204 -4.01 21.20 7.38
N LEU A 205 -5.29 21.37 7.70
CA LEU A 205 -6.01 22.61 7.41
C LEU A 205 -5.41 23.81 8.14
N ARG A 206 -5.07 23.65 9.42
CA ARG A 206 -4.40 24.71 10.18
C ARG A 206 -3.01 25.05 9.67
N ALA A 207 -2.23 24.04 9.24
CA ALA A 207 -0.89 24.27 8.72
C ALA A 207 -0.90 24.92 7.33
N ILE A 208 -1.92 24.65 6.51
CA ILE A 208 -2.02 25.13 5.12
C ILE A 208 -2.70 26.49 5.05
N TYR A 209 -3.80 26.70 5.81
CA TYR A 209 -4.67 27.87 5.68
C TYR A 209 -4.65 28.81 6.89
N GLY A 210 -4.08 28.38 8.02
CA GLY A 210 -4.03 29.14 9.28
C GLY A 210 -2.91 30.15 9.37
#